data_AF-A0A9X8VE13-F1
#
_entry.id   AF-A0A9X8VE13-F1
#
_cell.length_a   1.000
_cell.length_b   1.000
_cell.length_c   1.000
_cell.angle_alpha   90.00
_cell.angle_beta   90.00
_cell.angle_gamma   90.00
#
_symmetry.space_group_name_H-M   'P 1'
#
loop_
_entity.id
_entity.type
_entity.pdbx_description
1 polymer ?
#
loop_
_entity_poly.entity_id
_entity_poly.type
_entity_poly.pdbx_seq_one_letter_code
_entity_poly.pdbx_strand_id
1 'polypeptide(L)'
;MSSSCIEDLSIQDNQWYRIAHEMLGLAGIEINGSRPFDIQVKNPEFFKRVLQQGSLGLGESYMDGWWECERLDMFFQRVVSAGLEKKLPHHLKDTLRIAAARLTNLQSKKRAWIVGKEHYDLGNDLF
;
A
#
# COMPACT_ATOMS: atom_id res chain seq x y z
N MET A 1 19.85 -18.25 -11.57
CA MET A 1 18.45 -17.98 -11.96
C MET A 1 17.46 -18.65 -10.99
N SER A 2 17.69 -18.54 -9.67
CA SER A 2 16.87 -19.22 -8.64
C SER A 2 16.42 -18.28 -7.52
N SER A 3 16.69 -16.97 -7.63
CA SER A 3 16.33 -15.98 -6.59
C SER A 3 14.88 -15.54 -6.69
N SER A 4 14.36 -15.32 -7.91
CA SER A 4 13.00 -14.82 -8.11
C SER A 4 11.94 -15.78 -7.57
N CYS A 5 12.10 -17.08 -7.81
CA CYS A 5 11.13 -18.08 -7.38
C CYS A 5 11.04 -18.23 -5.84
N ILE A 6 12.14 -17.95 -5.11
CA ILE A 6 12.18 -18.03 -3.64
C ILE A 6 11.59 -16.74 -3.03
N GLU A 7 11.86 -15.58 -3.65
CA GLU A 7 11.26 -14.30 -3.25
C GLU A 7 9.73 -14.31 -3.46
N ASP A 8 9.25 -14.83 -4.60
CA ASP A 8 7.82 -14.97 -4.91
C ASP A 8 7.07 -15.85 -3.91
N LEU A 9 7.69 -16.95 -3.44
CA LEU A 9 7.10 -17.82 -2.42
C LEU A 9 7.01 -17.15 -1.04
N SER A 10 8.01 -16.32 -0.68
CA SER A 10 8.01 -15.59 0.60
C SER A 10 6.93 -14.50 0.66
N ILE A 11 6.53 -13.96 -0.49
CA ILE A 11 5.44 -12.98 -0.62
C ILE A 11 4.09 -13.66 -0.38
N GLN A 12 3.89 -14.86 -0.92
CA GLN A 12 2.61 -15.57 -0.89
C GLN A 12 2.26 -16.19 0.48
N ASP A 13 3.26 -16.55 1.30
CA ASP A 13 3.04 -17.13 2.64
C ASP A 13 2.71 -16.08 3.73
N ASN A 14 2.54 -14.82 3.33
CA ASN A 14 2.32 -13.71 4.24
C ASN A 14 0.83 -13.39 4.40
N GLN A 15 0.30 -13.47 5.61
CA GLN A 15 -1.09 -13.07 5.92
C GLN A 15 -1.44 -11.65 5.45
N TRP A 16 -0.46 -10.74 5.41
CA TRP A 16 -0.64 -9.38 4.91
C TRP A 16 -0.87 -9.35 3.40
N TYR A 17 -0.18 -10.22 2.64
CA TYR A 17 -0.41 -10.40 1.21
C TYR A 17 -1.85 -10.84 0.95
N ARG A 18 -2.34 -11.86 1.68
CA ARG A 18 -3.71 -12.37 1.49
C ARG A 18 -4.77 -11.27 1.67
N ILE A 19 -4.66 -10.48 2.75
CA ILE A 19 -5.60 -9.38 3.01
C ILE A 19 -5.53 -8.34 1.89
N ALA A 20 -4.33 -7.93 1.50
CA ALA A 20 -4.13 -6.95 0.44
C ALA A 20 -4.65 -7.46 -0.92
N HIS A 21 -4.39 -8.71 -1.24
CA HIS A 21 -4.87 -9.39 -2.45
C HIS A 21 -6.39 -9.42 -2.51
N GLU A 22 -7.06 -9.80 -1.42
CA GLU A 22 -8.53 -9.78 -1.36
C GLU A 22 -9.08 -8.37 -1.54
N MET A 23 -8.51 -7.37 -0.84
CA MET A 23 -8.97 -5.98 -0.95
C MET A 23 -8.77 -5.42 -2.36
N LEU A 24 -7.60 -5.60 -2.96
CA LEU A 24 -7.30 -5.15 -4.33
C LEU A 24 -8.13 -5.90 -5.37
N GLY A 25 -8.43 -7.18 -5.13
CA GLY A 25 -9.34 -7.97 -5.95
C GLY A 25 -10.74 -7.35 -6.05
N LEU A 26 -11.23 -6.69 -4.99
CA LEU A 26 -12.51 -5.96 -5.01
C LEU A 26 -12.49 -4.72 -5.92
N ALA A 27 -11.31 -4.16 -6.21
CA ALA A 27 -11.09 -3.11 -7.20
C ALA A 27 -10.75 -3.67 -8.60
N GLY A 28 -10.69 -4.99 -8.73
CA GLY A 28 -10.24 -5.68 -9.93
C GLY A 28 -8.77 -5.44 -10.25
N ILE A 29 -7.95 -5.12 -9.24
CA ILE A 29 -6.50 -4.90 -9.36
C ILE A 29 -5.79 -6.19 -8.98
N GLU A 30 -4.82 -6.60 -9.79
CA GLU A 30 -4.02 -7.80 -9.58
C GLU A 30 -2.63 -7.41 -9.08
N ILE A 31 -2.09 -8.19 -8.14
CA ILE A 31 -0.74 -8.00 -7.61
C ILE A 31 0.22 -8.69 -8.56
N ASN A 32 1.24 -7.98 -9.03
CA ASN A 32 2.18 -8.40 -10.07
C ASN A 32 1.47 -8.79 -11.39
N GLY A 33 0.30 -8.18 -11.65
CA GLY A 33 -0.47 -8.36 -12.88
C GLY A 33 0.12 -7.60 -14.07
N SER A 34 -0.28 -7.95 -15.29
CA SER A 34 0.29 -7.35 -16.51
C SER A 34 -0.44 -6.11 -17.02
N ARG A 35 -1.57 -5.72 -16.40
CA ARG A 35 -2.36 -4.57 -16.86
C ARG A 35 -1.72 -3.27 -16.37
N PRO A 36 -1.89 -2.15 -17.09
CA PRO A 36 -1.20 -0.90 -16.75
C PRO A 36 -1.56 -0.32 -15.37
N PHE A 37 -2.73 -0.69 -14.83
CA PHE A 37 -3.19 -0.26 -13.50
C PHE A 37 -2.93 -1.30 -12.40
N ASP A 38 -2.32 -2.44 -12.75
CA ASP A 38 -1.88 -3.43 -11.77
C ASP A 38 -0.59 -2.95 -11.09
N ILE A 39 -0.39 -3.42 -9.86
CA ILE A 39 0.78 -3.03 -9.07
C ILE A 39 1.89 -4.08 -9.24
N GLN A 40 3.12 -3.61 -9.36
CA GLN A 40 4.32 -4.45 -9.30
C GLN A 40 4.95 -4.27 -7.93
N VAL A 41 4.93 -5.29 -7.08
CA VAL A 41 5.48 -5.22 -5.73
C VAL A 41 6.92 -5.73 -5.76
N LYS A 42 7.85 -4.83 -5.43
CA LYS A 42 9.29 -5.10 -5.36
C LYS A 42 9.75 -5.49 -3.95
N ASN A 43 8.96 -5.16 -2.92
CA ASN A 43 9.30 -5.42 -1.53
C ASN A 43 8.10 -6.03 -0.76
N PRO A 44 8.22 -7.22 -0.16
CA PRO A 44 7.14 -7.87 0.60
C PRO A 44 6.65 -7.09 1.83
N GLU A 45 7.48 -6.23 2.43
CA GLU A 45 7.07 -5.41 3.59
C GLU A 45 6.04 -4.33 3.20
N PHE A 46 5.82 -4.10 1.90
CA PHE A 46 4.77 -3.24 1.35
C PHE A 46 3.40 -3.53 1.97
N PHE A 47 2.95 -4.80 1.93
CA PHE A 47 1.60 -5.16 2.35
C PHE A 47 1.35 -4.83 3.83
N LYS A 48 2.33 -5.16 4.67
CA LYS A 48 2.28 -4.85 6.09
C LYS A 48 2.23 -3.33 6.30
N ARG A 49 3.12 -2.56 5.65
CA ARG A 49 3.15 -1.10 5.80
C ARG A 49 1.83 -0.45 5.38
N VAL A 50 1.27 -0.83 4.24
CA VAL A 50 -0.01 -0.29 3.75
C VAL A 50 -1.15 -0.63 4.70
N LEU A 51 -1.24 -1.87 5.20
CA LEU A 51 -2.29 -2.26 6.12
C LEU A 51 -2.18 -1.55 7.48
N GLN A 52 -0.95 -1.27 7.94
CA GLN A 52 -0.70 -0.57 9.20
C GLN A 52 -0.89 0.95 9.12
N GLN A 53 -0.41 1.58 8.03
CA GLN A 53 -0.35 3.04 7.88
C GLN A 53 -1.44 3.60 6.95
N GLY A 54 -2.19 2.74 6.25
CA GLY A 54 -3.22 3.15 5.31
C GLY A 54 -2.65 3.86 4.08
N SER A 55 -3.33 4.94 3.66
CA SER A 55 -2.97 5.73 2.47
C SER A 55 -1.57 6.37 2.56
N LEU A 56 -1.11 6.73 3.76
CA LEU A 56 0.24 7.27 3.96
C LEU A 56 1.28 6.21 3.65
N GLY A 57 1.11 5.00 4.19
CA GLY A 57 2.01 3.88 3.89
C GLY A 57 2.02 3.50 2.42
N LEU A 58 0.88 3.62 1.73
CA LEU A 58 0.77 3.40 0.28
C LEU A 58 1.60 4.43 -0.50
N GLY A 59 1.47 5.73 -0.17
CA GLY A 59 2.22 6.80 -0.84
C GLY A 59 3.71 6.79 -0.52
N GLU A 60 4.09 6.67 0.75
CA GLU A 60 5.51 6.65 1.14
C GLU A 60 6.23 5.42 0.57
N SER A 61 5.58 4.23 0.58
CA SER A 61 6.17 3.04 -0.03
C SER A 61 6.29 3.14 -1.56
N TYR A 62 5.48 3.97 -2.21
CA TYR A 62 5.66 4.30 -3.63
C TYR A 62 6.91 5.17 -3.82
N MET A 63 7.06 6.22 -2.99
CA MET A 63 8.26 7.07 -3.01
C MET A 63 9.54 6.29 -2.70
N ASP A 64 9.47 5.30 -1.81
CA ASP A 64 10.58 4.40 -1.46
C ASP A 64 10.85 3.31 -2.52
N GLY A 65 10.06 3.25 -3.60
CA GLY A 65 10.22 2.28 -4.70
C GLY A 65 9.86 0.84 -4.33
N TRP A 66 9.06 0.62 -3.28
CA TRP A 66 8.66 -0.72 -2.84
C TRP A 66 7.61 -1.36 -3.76
N TRP A 67 6.87 -0.52 -4.49
CA TRP A 67 5.94 -0.94 -5.51
C TRP A 67 5.85 0.11 -6.61
N GLU A 68 5.45 -0.32 -7.79
CA GLU A 68 5.28 0.53 -8.96
C GLU A 68 3.97 0.22 -9.67
N CYS A 69 3.51 1.16 -10.49
CA CYS A 69 2.34 1.02 -11.34
C CYS A 69 2.52 1.95 -12.55
N GLU A 70 2.23 1.45 -13.74
CA GLU A 70 2.39 2.23 -14.98
C GLU A 70 1.37 3.38 -15.05
N ARG A 71 0.13 3.11 -14.64
CA ARG A 71 -0.99 4.05 -14.66
C ARG A 71 -1.59 4.23 -13.28
N LEU A 72 -0.88 4.99 -12.45
CA LEU A 72 -1.30 5.36 -11.09
C LEU A 72 -2.68 6.05 -11.06
N ASP A 73 -2.98 6.87 -12.06
CA ASP A 73 -4.28 7.54 -12.22
C ASP A 73 -5.42 6.51 -12.29
N MET A 74 -5.26 5.48 -13.11
CA MET A 74 -6.24 4.41 -13.27
C MET A 74 -6.32 3.52 -12.03
N PHE A 75 -5.18 3.25 -11.38
CA PHE A 75 -5.12 2.54 -10.11
C PHE A 75 -5.97 3.25 -9.05
N PHE A 76 -5.73 4.54 -8.80
CA PHE A 76 -6.48 5.28 -7.78
C PHE A 76 -7.95 5.45 -8.14
N GLN A 77 -8.28 5.67 -9.42
CA GLN A 77 -9.66 5.69 -9.88
C GLN A 77 -10.39 4.40 -9.48
N ARG A 78 -9.77 3.22 -9.70
CA ARG A 78 -10.36 1.92 -9.35
C ARG A 78 -10.49 1.72 -7.85
N VAL A 79 -9.45 2.04 -7.08
CA VAL A 79 -9.44 1.93 -5.61
C VAL A 79 -10.58 2.75 -4.99
N VAL A 80 -10.73 4.01 -5.41
CA VAL A 80 -11.78 4.91 -4.91
C VAL A 80 -13.16 4.49 -5.41
N SER A 81 -13.29 4.11 -6.69
CA SER A 81 -14.58 3.66 -7.25
C SER A 81 -15.11 2.40 -6.59
N ALA A 82 -14.21 1.50 -6.18
CA ALA A 82 -14.58 0.28 -5.46
C ALA A 82 -14.77 0.51 -3.94
N GLY A 83 -14.56 1.74 -3.45
CA GLY A 83 -14.76 2.16 -2.06
C GLY A 83 -13.86 1.41 -1.08
N LEU A 84 -12.63 1.08 -1.48
CA LEU A 84 -11.72 0.29 -0.65
C LEU A 84 -11.40 0.98 0.68
N GLU A 85 -11.49 2.32 0.75
CA GLU A 85 -11.28 3.04 2.00
C GLU A 85 -12.35 2.75 3.07
N LYS A 86 -13.54 2.31 2.66
CA LYS A 86 -14.67 1.98 3.53
C LYS A 86 -14.84 0.48 3.76
N LYS A 87 -14.15 -0.36 2.99
CA LYS A 87 -14.27 -1.81 3.08
C LYS A 87 -13.27 -2.34 4.11
N LEU A 88 -13.80 -2.85 5.20
CA LEU A 88 -13.03 -3.62 6.18
C LEU A 88 -12.78 -5.05 5.67
N PRO A 89 -11.65 -5.68 6.02
CA PRO A 89 -11.43 -7.09 5.73
C PRO A 89 -12.55 -7.94 6.31
N HIS A 90 -12.98 -8.97 5.58
CA HIS A 90 -14.09 -9.85 6.00
C HIS A 90 -13.80 -10.60 7.31
N HIS A 91 -12.53 -10.78 7.66
CA HIS A 91 -12.12 -11.47 8.88
C HIS A 91 -11.99 -10.50 10.06
N LEU A 92 -12.78 -10.74 11.11
CA LEU A 92 -12.74 -9.95 12.37
C LEU A 92 -11.34 -9.90 13.00
N LYS A 93 -10.55 -10.99 12.88
CA LYS A 93 -9.16 -11.03 13.37
C LYS A 93 -8.24 -10.08 12.61
N ASP A 94 -8.45 -9.94 11.30
CA ASP A 94 -7.65 -9.05 10.45
C ASP A 94 -8.05 -7.60 10.66
N THR A 95 -9.35 -7.34 10.84
CA THR A 95 -9.85 -6.03 11.30
C THR A 95 -9.24 -5.62 12.65
N LEU A 96 -9.24 -6.52 13.64
CA LEU A 96 -8.68 -6.24 14.96
C LEU A 96 -7.17 -5.96 14.90
N ARG A 97 -6.44 -6.64 14.02
CA ARG A 97 -5.00 -6.44 13.80
C ARG A 97 -4.70 -5.13 13.10
N ILE A 98 -5.45 -4.77 12.06
CA ILE A 98 -5.32 -3.48 11.39
C ILE A 98 -5.63 -2.35 12.38
N ALA A 99 -6.70 -2.51 13.17
CA ALA A 99 -7.04 -1.57 14.23
C ALA A 99 -5.92 -1.46 15.28
N ALA A 100 -5.41 -2.58 15.79
CA ALA A 100 -4.31 -2.61 16.75
C ALA A 100 -3.03 -1.98 16.20
N ALA A 101 -2.67 -2.29 14.95
CA ALA A 101 -1.49 -1.73 14.31
C ALA A 101 -1.64 -0.23 14.01
N ARG A 102 -2.84 0.23 13.67
CA ARG A 102 -3.14 1.67 13.58
C ARG A 102 -3.06 2.33 14.96
N LEU A 103 -3.52 1.69 16.03
CA LEU A 103 -3.45 2.23 17.40
C LEU A 103 -2.00 2.35 17.90
N THR A 104 -1.13 1.40 17.58
CA THR A 104 0.31 1.50 17.91
C THR A 104 1.03 2.47 16.97
N ASN A 105 0.67 2.51 15.69
CA ASN A 105 1.21 3.47 14.71
C ASN A 105 0.74 4.91 14.98
N LEU A 106 -0.43 5.13 15.58
CA LEU A 106 -0.90 6.46 16.01
C LEU A 106 0.05 7.11 17.03
N GLN A 107 0.88 6.35 17.76
CA GLN A 107 1.98 6.94 18.54
C GLN A 107 3.02 7.65 17.64
N SER A 108 3.16 7.24 16.37
CA SER A 108 4.00 7.88 15.35
C SER A 108 3.41 9.19 14.78
N LYS A 109 2.13 9.53 15.02
CA LYS A 109 1.62 10.88 14.69
C LYS A 109 2.39 11.98 15.43
N LYS A 110 2.99 11.70 16.59
CA LYS A 110 3.95 12.62 17.22
C LYS A 110 5.17 12.93 16.34
N ARG A 111 5.54 12.03 15.41
CA ARG A 111 6.63 12.18 14.44
C ARG A 111 6.20 12.85 13.13
N ALA A 112 4.92 12.82 12.75
CA ALA A 112 4.40 13.60 11.62
C ALA A 112 4.58 15.12 11.84
N TRP A 113 4.68 15.57 13.09
CA TRP A 113 5.03 16.95 13.45
C TRP A 113 6.49 17.32 13.12
N ILE A 114 7.39 16.33 12.94
CA ILE A 114 8.80 16.54 12.60
C ILE A 114 8.99 16.72 11.08
N VAL A 115 8.09 16.20 10.26
CA VAL A 115 8.20 16.23 8.77
C VAL A 115 7.55 17.49 8.16
N GLY A 116 6.76 18.24 8.92
CA GLY A 116 6.21 19.55 8.49
C GLY A 116 7.24 20.68 8.32
N LYS A 117 8.54 20.36 8.26
CA LYS A 117 9.66 21.31 8.11
C LYS A 117 10.44 21.16 6.81
N GLU A 118 9.98 20.33 5.88
CA GLU A 118 10.38 20.42 4.48
C GLU A 118 9.23 21.09 3.72
N HIS A 119 9.32 22.41 3.63
CA HIS A 119 8.50 23.16 2.70
C HIS A 119 8.88 22.71 1.28
N TYR A 120 7.93 22.15 0.54
CA TYR A 120 8.04 22.06 -0.91
C TYR A 120 8.05 23.50 -1.44
N ASP A 121 9.24 24.07 -1.59
CA ASP A 121 9.45 25.33 -2.28
C ASP A 121 9.32 25.06 -3.80
N LEU A 122 8.11 24.65 -4.21
CA LEU A 122 7.71 24.62 -5.61
C LEU A 122 7.44 26.08 -5.99
N GLY A 123 8.53 26.78 -6.29
CA GLY A 123 8.51 28.13 -6.84
C GLY A 123 7.76 28.17 -8.18
N ASN A 124 7.52 29.39 -8.64
CA ASN A 124 6.76 29.76 -9.85
C ASN A 124 7.33 29.22 -11.19
N ASP A 125 8.22 28.23 -11.15
CA ASP A 125 8.86 27.58 -12.30
C ASP A 125 8.14 26.26 -12.70
N LEU A 126 7.13 25.83 -11.94
CA LEU A 126 6.30 24.65 -12.25
C LEU A 126 4.96 25.00 -12.95
N PHE A 127 4.58 26.28 -12.99
CA PHE A 127 3.29 26.75 -13.52
C PHE A 127 3.45 27.58 -14.80
#